data_AF-A0A2W4LY69-F1
#
_entry.id   AF-A0A2W4LY69-F1
#
_cell.length_a   1.000
_cell.length_b   1.000
_cell.length_c   1.000
_cell.angle_alpha   90.00
_cell.angle_beta   90.00
_cell.angle_gamma   90.00
#
_symmetry.space_group_name_H-M   'P 1'
#
loop_
_entity.id
_entity.type
_entity.pdbx_description
1 polymer ?
#
loop_
_entity_poly.entity_id
_entity_poly.type
_entity_poly.pdbx_seq_one_letter_code
_entity_poly.pdbx_strand_id
1 'polypeptide(L)' 'MYHLARDPEARAAHIAGNLPPPPEPRGCPDAPRLTAERKIVDARTLPEALEWLTPAERIRVAADARLLELLAALPDAA' A
#
# COMPACT_ATOMS: atom_id res chain seq x y z
N MET A 1 4.46 -4.29 7.54
CA MET A 1 3.32 -3.52 6.99
C MET A 1 2.67 -2.64 8.05
N TYR A 2 2.15 -3.21 9.15
CA TYR A 2 1.56 -2.42 10.23
C TYR A 2 2.47 -1.30 10.75
N HIS A 3 3.76 -1.59 10.99
CA HIS A 3 4.74 -0.58 11.39
C HIS A 3 4.84 0.59 10.39
N LEU A 4 4.97 0.33 9.09
CA LEU A 4 4.99 1.37 8.05
C LEU A 4 3.68 2.18 7.99
N ALA A 5 2.54 1.58 8.33
CA ALA A 5 1.27 2.30 8.35
C ALA A 5 1.11 3.21 9.57
N ARG A 6 1.76 2.90 10.70
CA ARG A 6 1.55 3.59 11.99
C ARG A 6 2.71 4.45 12.47
N ASP A 7 3.89 4.25 11.93
CA ASP A 7 5.05 5.08 12.22
C ASP A 7 5.30 6.03 11.04
N PRO A 8 4.98 7.33 11.17
CA PRO A 8 5.19 8.31 10.10
C PRO A 8 6.66 8.48 9.73
N GLU A 9 7.57 8.34 10.68
CA GLU A 9 9.01 8.50 10.43
C GLU A 9 9.54 7.28 9.66
N ALA A 10 9.17 6.07 10.09
CA ALA A 10 9.52 4.85 9.37
C ALA A 10 8.89 4.85 7.96
N ARG A 11 7.65 5.34 7.82
CA ARG A 11 7.00 5.47 6.51
C ARG A 11 7.74 6.44 5.60
N ALA A 12 8.06 7.64 6.10
CA ALA A 12 8.77 8.65 5.33
C ALA A 12 10.16 8.14 4.89
N ALA A 13 10.90 7.51 5.80
CA ALA A 13 12.20 6.89 5.50
C ALA A 13 12.07 5.77 4.45
N HIS A 14 11.04 4.93 4.57
CA HIS A 14 10.76 3.86 3.60
C HIS A 14 10.41 4.42 2.21
N ILE A 15 9.53 5.43 2.14
CA ILE A 15 9.16 6.10 0.88
C ILE A 15 10.39 6.75 0.23
N ALA A 16 11.23 7.43 1.01
CA ALA A 16 12.45 8.08 0.50
C ALA A 16 13.47 7.06 -0.03
N GLY A 17 13.47 5.82 0.48
CA GLY A 17 14.32 4.73 -0.01
C GLY A 17 13.80 4.02 -1.25
N ASN A 18 12.53 4.22 -1.65
CA ASN A 18 11.98 3.57 -2.82
C ASN A 18 12.57 4.15 -4.11
N LEU A 19 13.05 3.27 -5.00
CA LEU A 19 13.42 3.66 -6.34
C LEU A 19 12.16 3.96 -7.18
N PRO A 20 12.24 4.88 -8.16
CA PRO A 20 11.14 5.11 -9.09
C PRO A 20 10.73 3.80 -9.78
N PRO A 21 9.43 3.50 -9.87
CA PRO A 21 8.98 2.31 -10.58
C PRO A 21 9.33 2.43 -12.07
N PRO A 22 9.63 1.30 -12.74
CA PRO A 22 9.81 1.30 -14.18
C PRO A 22 8.50 1.71 -14.89
N PRO A 23 8.56 2.24 -16.12
CA PRO A 23 7.37 2.56 -16.89
C PRO A 23 6.46 1.34 -17.09
N GLU A 24 5.15 1.50 -16.87
CA GLU A 24 4.17 0.43 -17.15
C GLU A 24 4.03 0.23 -18.67
N PRO A 25 4.22 -1.01 -19.19
CA PRO A 25 4.02 -1.28 -20.61
C PRO A 25 2.53 -1.15 -20.99
N ARG A 26 2.26 -0.62 -22.18
CA ARG A 26 0.87 -0.51 -22.68
C ARG A 26 0.24 -1.90 -22.79
N GLY A 27 -0.95 -2.06 -22.21
CA GLY A 27 -1.69 -3.32 -22.21
C GLY A 27 -1.24 -4.34 -21.16
N CYS A 28 -0.30 -3.97 -20.28
CA CYS A 28 0.21 -4.84 -19.22
C CYS A 28 0.00 -4.19 -17.84
N PRO A 29 -1.26 -4.09 -17.37
CA PRO A 29 -1.54 -3.47 -16.07
C PRO A 29 -0.93 -4.27 -14.92
N ASP A 30 -0.44 -3.56 -13.91
CA ASP A 30 0.00 -4.17 -12.65
C ASP A 30 -1.22 -4.57 -11.81
N ALA A 31 -1.72 -5.79 -12.03
CA ALA A 31 -2.90 -6.28 -11.33
C ALA A 31 -2.76 -6.21 -9.80
N PRO A 32 -1.66 -6.67 -9.16
CA PRO A 32 -1.47 -6.51 -7.72
C PRO A 32 -1.54 -5.05 -7.24
N ARG A 33 -1.00 -4.07 -7.99
CA ARG A 33 -1.13 -2.65 -7.62
C ARG A 33 -2.58 -2.19 -7.65
N LEU A 34 -3.30 -2.54 -8.72
CA LEU A 34 -4.70 -2.13 -8.93
C LEU A 34 -5.66 -2.77 -7.92
N THR A 35 -5.50 -4.05 -7.61
CA THR A 35 -6.36 -4.75 -6.65
C THR A 35 -6.04 -4.33 -5.23
N ALA A 36 -4.77 -4.06 -4.89
CA ALA A 36 -4.40 -3.49 -3.60
C ALA A 36 -5.08 -2.15 -3.34
N GLU A 37 -5.06 -1.25 -4.34
CA GLU A 37 -5.72 0.05 -4.24
C GLU A 37 -7.22 -0.11 -3.93
N ARG A 38 -7.91 -0.96 -4.68
CA ARG A 38 -9.34 -1.20 -4.46
C ARG A 38 -9.61 -1.72 -3.05
N LYS A 39 -8.84 -2.70 -2.59
CA LYS A 39 -8.99 -3.28 -1.24
C LYS A 39 -8.76 -2.25 -0.14
N ILE A 40 -7.76 -1.39 -0.28
CA ILE A 40 -7.48 -0.33 0.71
C ILE A 40 -8.62 0.69 0.75
N VAL A 41 -9.16 1.08 -0.41
CA VAL A 41 -10.27 2.03 -0.50
C VAL A 41 -11.57 1.46 0.09
N ASP A 42 -11.81 0.16 -0.09
CA ASP A 42 -13.03 -0.49 0.40
C ASP A 42 -12.94 -0.84 1.90
N ALA A 43 -11.74 -0.97 2.45
CA ALA A 43 -11.53 -1.29 3.86
C ALA A 43 -11.92 -0.13 4.77
N ARG A 44 -12.51 -0.47 5.91
CA ARG A 44 -12.91 0.48 6.96
C ARG A 44 -11.83 0.63 8.02
N THR A 45 -10.97 -0.37 8.17
CA THR A 45 -9.91 -0.38 9.18
C THR A 45 -8.60 -0.93 8.61
N LEU A 46 -7.49 -0.56 9.23
CA LEU A 46 -6.16 -1.05 8.86
C LEU A 46 -6.05 -2.58 9.01
N PRO A 47 -6.52 -3.21 10.11
CA PRO A 47 -6.51 -4.67 10.22
C PRO A 47 -7.26 -5.37 9.08
N GLU A 48 -8.43 -4.87 8.71
CA GLU A 48 -9.25 -5.41 7.61
C GLU A 48 -8.51 -5.31 6.26
N ALA A 49 -7.94 -4.14 5.95
CA ALA A 49 -7.12 -3.99 4.74
C ALA A 49 -5.95 -4.97 4.73
N LEU A 50 -5.25 -5.12 5.86
CA LEU A 50 -4.12 -6.04 5.96
C LEU A 50 -4.56 -7.50 5.79
N GLU A 51 -5.73 -7.89 6.29
CA GLU A 51 -6.29 -9.24 6.09
C GLU A 51 -6.56 -9.53 4.60
N TRP A 52 -7.11 -8.56 3.86
CA TRP A 52 -7.46 -8.74 2.45
C TRP A 52 -6.25 -8.70 1.50
N LEU A 53 -5.19 -8.00 1.87
CA LEU A 53 -3.99 -7.83 1.03
C LEU A 53 -3.14 -9.11 1.02
N THR A 54 -2.98 -9.67 -0.18
CA THR A 54 -2.05 -10.76 -0.49
C THR A 54 -0.59 -10.32 -0.38
N PRO A 55 0.38 -11.26 -0.30
CA PRO A 55 1.80 -10.91 -0.26
C PRO A 55 2.26 -10.03 -1.44
N ALA A 56 1.80 -10.31 -2.66
CA ALA A 56 2.16 -9.52 -3.84
C ALA A 56 1.61 -8.10 -3.79
N GLU A 57 0.36 -7.95 -3.34
CA GLU A 57 -0.28 -6.65 -3.13
C GLU A 57 0.45 -5.85 -2.05
N ARG A 58 0.86 -6.49 -0.95
CA ARG A 58 1.64 -5.83 0.11
C ARG A 58 2.98 -5.29 -0.39
N ILE A 59 3.65 -6.01 -1.28
CA ILE A 59 4.89 -5.52 -1.92
C ILE A 59 4.58 -4.26 -2.74
N ARG A 60 3.51 -4.25 -3.53
CA ARG A 60 3.12 -3.08 -4.32
C ARG A 60 2.75 -1.88 -3.46
N VAL A 61 2.01 -2.10 -2.38
CA VAL A 61 1.67 -1.02 -1.44
C VAL A 61 2.92 -0.45 -0.78
N ALA A 62 3.90 -1.29 -0.39
CA ALA A 62 5.14 -0.80 0.18
C ALA A 62 6.02 -0.04 -0.85
N ALA A 63 5.93 -0.38 -2.14
CA ALA A 63 6.69 0.27 -3.20
C ALA A 63 6.03 1.56 -3.74
N ASP A 64 4.74 1.77 -3.48
CA ASP A 64 3.95 2.91 -3.98
C ASP A 64 3.61 3.85 -2.81
N ALA A 65 4.24 5.03 -2.82
CA ALA A 65 4.05 6.03 -1.77
C ALA A 65 2.59 6.41 -1.54
N ARG A 66 1.80 6.52 -2.62
CA ARG A 66 0.39 6.90 -2.50
C ARG A 66 -0.42 5.78 -1.87
N LEU A 67 -0.19 4.53 -2.26
CA LEU A 67 -0.89 3.39 -1.65
C LEU A 67 -0.52 3.23 -0.17
N LEU A 68 0.74 3.47 0.18
CA LEU A 68 1.18 3.40 1.57
C LEU A 68 0.55 4.48 2.44
N GLU A 69 0.39 5.71 1.93
CA GLU A 69 -0.34 6.78 2.62
C GLU A 69 -1.84 6.48 2.75
N LEU A 70 -2.48 5.92 1.70
CA LEU A 70 -3.88 5.49 1.80
C LEU A 70 -4.07 4.42 2.87
N LEU A 71 -3.16 3.44 2.95
CA LEU A 71 -3.19 2.41 3.99
C LEU A 71 -3.01 3.02 5.39
N ALA A 72 -2.10 4.00 5.53
CA ALA A 72 -1.82 4.67 6.81
C ALA A 72 -3.01 5.52 7.31
N ALA A 73 -3.86 6.01 6.42
CA ALA A 73 -5.03 6.81 6.76
C ALA A 73 -6.18 5.99 7.37
N LEU A 74 -6.20 4.66 7.23
CA LEU A 74 -7.22 3.81 7.82
C LEU A 74 -7.10 3.77 9.35
N PRO A 75 -8.21 3.78 10.12
CA PRO A 75 -8.17 3.66 11.58
C PRO A 75 -7.86 2.23 12.05
N ASP A 76 -7.44 2.05 13.31
CA ASP A 76 -7.21 0.71 13.89
C ASP A 76 -8.49 0.00 14.31
N ALA A 77 -9.54 0.76 14.64
CA ALA A 77 -10.86 0.27 15.04
C ALA A 77 -11.95 1.12 14.39
N ALA A 78 -13.13 0.52 14.21
CA ALA A 78 -14.31 1.18 13.62
C ALA A 78 -15.08 2.03 14.65
#